data_AF-A0A1M5D744-F1
#
_entry.id   AF-A0A1M5D744-F1
#
_cell.length_a   1.000
_cell.length_b   1.000
_cell.length_c   1.000
_cell.angle_alpha   90.00
_cell.angle_beta   90.00
_cell.angle_gamma   90.00
#
_symmetry.space_group_name_H-M   'P 1'
#
loop_
_entity.id
_entity.type
_entity.pdbx_description
1 polymer ?
#
loop_
_entity_poly.entity_id
_entity_poly.type
_entity_poly.pdbx_seq_one_letter_code
_entity_poly.pdbx_strand_id
1 'polypeptide(L)' 'MKDEFGRMNNKSQAIRSLDKVRMAHLLHRIKQQPDKYPDTVEAWMEWLNLDSGDTIDTL' A
#
# COMPACT_ATOMS: atom_id res chain seq x y z
N MET A 1 -4.58 -5.52 -9.15
CA MET A 1 -5.64 -5.33 -10.18
C MET A 1 -5.03 -4.51 -11.32
N LYS A 2 -5.16 -4.93 -12.59
CA LYS A 2 -4.64 -4.16 -13.73
C LYS A 2 -5.59 -3.01 -14.07
N ASP A 3 -5.06 -1.82 -14.34
CA ASP A 3 -5.85 -0.70 -14.87
C ASP A 3 -6.34 -1.01 -16.29
N GLU A 4 -7.18 -0.13 -16.83
CA GLU A 4 -7.77 -0.22 -18.18
C GLU A 4 -6.73 -0.23 -19.31
N PHE A 5 -5.46 0.06 -19.01
CA PHE A 5 -4.32 0.03 -19.94
C PHE A 5 -3.40 -1.17 -19.70
N GLY A 6 -3.80 -2.13 -18.84
CA GLY A 6 -3.03 -3.34 -18.54
C GLY A 6 -1.86 -3.12 -17.57
N ARG A 7 -1.74 -1.95 -16.95
CA ARG A 7 -0.69 -1.64 -15.98
C ARG A 7 -1.09 -2.17 -14.62
N MET A 8 -0.17 -2.80 -13.91
CA MET A 8 -0.40 -3.17 -12.52
C MET A 8 -0.44 -1.90 -11.66
N ASN A 9 -1.52 -1.68 -10.91
CA ASN A 9 -1.54 -0.62 -9.91
C ASN A 9 -0.56 -0.98 -8.80
N ASN A 10 0.44 -0.13 -8.58
CA ASN A 10 1.37 -0.32 -7.49
C ASN A 10 0.79 0.18 -6.16
N LYS A 11 1.42 -0.18 -5.04
CA LYS A 11 0.96 0.21 -3.70
C LYS A 11 0.86 1.72 -3.52
N SER A 12 1.78 2.50 -4.12
CA SER A 12 1.74 3.97 -4.05
C SER A 12 0.46 4.56 -4.69
N GLN A 13 0.03 3.99 -5.82
CA GLN A 13 -1.18 4.41 -6.53
C GLN A 13 -2.44 4.02 -5.76
N ALA A 14 -2.47 2.82 -5.17
CA ALA A 14 -3.59 2.37 -4.33
C ALA A 14 -3.71 3.21 -3.04
N ILE A 15 -2.59 3.56 -2.39
CA ILE A 15 -2.61 4.42 -1.20
C ILE A 15 -3.17 5.81 -1.53
N ARG A 16 -2.85 6.34 -2.72
CA ARG A 16 -3.34 7.65 -3.16
C ARG A 16 -4.87 7.71 -3.33
N SER A 17 -5.53 6.59 -3.54
CA SER A 17 -7.00 6.53 -3.69
C SER A 17 -7.75 6.26 -2.37
N LEU A 18 -7.05 6.06 -1.25
CA LEU A 18 -7.68 5.81 0.04
C LEU A 18 -8.36 7.05 0.61
N ASP A 19 -9.56 6.88 1.17
CA ASP A 19 -10.19 7.88 2.02
C ASP A 19 -9.51 7.96 3.41
N LYS A 20 -9.94 8.93 4.24
CA LYS A 20 -9.36 9.17 5.57
C LYS A 20 -9.51 7.97 6.51
N VAL A 21 -10.60 7.22 6.41
CA VAL A 21 -10.88 6.08 7.29
C VAL A 21 -9.94 4.93 6.95
N ARG A 22 -9.85 4.58 5.66
CA ARG A 22 -8.95 3.52 5.18
C ARG A 22 -7.48 3.88 5.39
N MET A 23 -7.12 5.14 5.20
CA MET A 23 -5.78 5.63 5.52
C MET A 23 -5.46 5.46 7.02
N ALA A 24 -6.40 5.79 7.91
CA ALA A 24 -6.21 5.59 9.35
C ALA A 24 -6.04 4.10 9.71
N HIS A 25 -6.79 3.19 9.08
CA HIS A 25 -6.62 1.75 9.25
C HIS A 25 -5.25 1.25 8.77
N LEU A 26 -4.79 1.72 7.60
CA LEU A 26 -3.44 1.40 7.10
C LEU A 26 -2.36 1.81 8.10
N LEU A 27 -2.40 3.07 8.55
CA LEU A 27 -1.43 3.60 9.51
C LEU A 27 -1.48 2.88 10.85
N HIS A 28 -2.69 2.53 11.33
CA HIS A 28 -2.84 1.74 12.55
C HIS A 28 -2.23 0.35 12.40
N ARG A 29 -2.43 -0.31 11.24
CA ARG A 29 -1.86 -1.63 10.97
C ARG A 29 -0.34 -1.61 10.90
N ILE A 30 0.25 -0.59 10.26
CA ILE A 30 1.69 -0.36 10.25
C ILE A 30 2.23 -0.26 11.68
N LYS A 31 1.55 0.50 12.54
CA LYS A 31 1.91 0.63 13.96
C LYS A 31 1.80 -0.69 14.74
N GLN A 32 0.78 -1.51 14.47
CA GLN A 32 0.54 -2.77 15.20
C GLN A 32 1.45 -3.92 14.77
N GLN A 33 1.96 -3.90 13.54
CA GLN A 33 2.72 -5.02 12.95
C GLN A 33 3.99 -4.49 12.27
N PRO A 34 4.88 -3.78 13.00
CA PRO A 34 6.04 -3.12 12.40
C PRO A 34 6.99 -4.10 11.69
N ASP A 35 7.02 -5.36 12.12
CA ASP A 35 7.78 -6.47 11.52
C ASP A 35 7.31 -6.84 10.10
N LYS A 36 6.10 -6.44 9.70
CA LYS A 36 5.54 -6.72 8.38
C LYS A 36 5.69 -5.57 7.38
N TYR A 37 6.29 -4.46 7.82
CA TYR A 37 6.47 -3.28 6.99
C TYR A 37 7.95 -2.89 6.93
N PRO A 38 8.36 -2.18 5.88
CA PRO A 38 9.72 -1.68 5.78
C PRO A 38 10.09 -0.75 6.94
N ASP A 39 11.37 -0.74 7.30
CA ASP A 39 11.95 0.08 8.36
C ASP A 39 12.94 1.14 7.83
N THR A 40 13.38 1.02 6.58
CA THR A 40 14.25 1.98 5.89
C THR A 40 13.54 2.66 4.72
N VAL A 41 14.01 3.84 4.33
CA VAL A 41 13.43 4.62 3.22
C VAL A 41 13.56 3.85 1.90
N GLU A 42 14.69 3.20 1.66
CA GLU A 42 14.96 2.41 0.46
C GLU A 42 13.99 1.23 0.35
N ALA A 43 13.80 0.49 1.43
CA ALA A 43 12.85 -0.62 1.47
C ALA A 43 11.40 -0.15 1.32
N TRP A 44 11.05 1.05 1.82
CA TRP A 44 9.76 1.67 1.54
C TRP A 44 9.57 2.02 0.06
N MET A 45 10.59 2.58 -0.59
CA MET A 45 10.52 2.89 -2.02
C MET A 45 10.31 1.62 -2.86
N GLU A 46 10.98 0.53 -2.53
CA GLU A 46 10.77 -0.75 -3.19
C GLU A 46 9.35 -1.28 -2.95
N TRP A 47 8.91 -1.32 -1.68
CA TRP A 47 7.59 -1.82 -1.30
C TRP A 47 6.46 -1.04 -1.97
N LEU A 48 6.56 0.30 -2.03
CA LEU A 48 5.56 1.16 -2.65
C LEU A 48 5.42 0.95 -4.17
N ASN A 49 6.47 0.43 -4.82
CA ASN A 49 6.47 0.09 -6.24
C ASN A 49 5.97 -1.33 -6.53
N LEU A 50 5.84 -2.19 -5.52
CA LEU A 50 5.25 -3.52 -5.67
C LEU A 50 3.78 -3.43 -6.07
N ASP A 51 3.27 -4.50 -6.69
CA ASP A 51 1.84 -4.62 -7.02
C ASP A 51 0.97 -4.42 -5.78
N SER A 52 -0.13 -3.69 -5.93
CA SER A 52 -1.01 -3.37 -4.80
C SER A 52 -1.59 -4.64 -4.17
N GLY A 53 -1.82 -5.68 -4.99
CA GLY A 53 -2.57 -6.87 -4.61
C GLY A 53 -3.95 -6.53 -4.03
N ASP A 54 -4.60 -7.50 -3.40
CA ASP A 54 -5.87 -7.29 -2.68
C ASP A 54 -5.68 -6.67 -1.28
N THR A 55 -4.44 -6.44 -0.86
CA THR A 55 -4.09 -6.12 0.54
C THR A 55 -4.34 -4.66 0.93
N ILE A 56 -4.41 -3.75 -0.05
CA ILE A 56 -4.74 -2.33 0.19
C ILE A 56 -6.23 -2.07 -0.05
N ASP A 57 -6.86 -2.81 -0.96
CA ASP A 57 -8.29 -2.65 -1.31
C ASP A 57 -9.24 -3.24 -0.25
N THR A 58 -8.75 -4.11 0.63
CA THR A 58 -9.54 -4.76 1.71
C THR A 58 -9.40 -4.08 3.08
N LEU A 59 -8.79 -2.89 3.13
CA LEU A 59 -8.73 -2.03 4.33
C LEU A 59 -10.01 -1.21 4.53
#